data_AF-A0AAE0KVP8-F1
#
_entry.id   AF-A0AAE0KVP8-F1
#
_cell.length_a   1.000
_cell.length_b   1.000
_cell.length_c   1.000
_cell.angle_alpha   90.00
_cell.angle_beta   90.00
_cell.angle_gamma   90.00
#
_symmetry.space_group_name_H-M   'P 1'
#
loop_
_entity.id
_entity.type
_entity.pdbx_description
1 polymer ?
#
loop_
_entity_poly.entity_id
_entity_poly.type
_entity_poly.pdbx_seq_one_letter_code
_entity_poly.pdbx_strand_id
1 'polypeptide(L)'
;MPPKEDNEELLEGHDLADCPCPEVDIESSWRDDIEEFERGMQTDPVGTGVASTQSLTVGEIETQTDDHMMTQVASGVSSEMILPFLNRVMPMMEACLSEMDASDAFVEPEMNDDHMATVDVVHNLSMFNKAMDDQNPEDLKTTGVSWNSTGYVLAVSYGRFDVSGWCNSPGALCSWNL
;
A
#
# COMPACT_ATOMS: atom_id res chain seq x y z
N MET A 1 92.68 -8.64 55.61
CA MET A 1 91.43 -9.41 55.50
C MET A 1 90.71 -8.93 54.24
N PRO A 2 90.79 -9.64 53.11
CA PRO A 2 89.98 -9.33 51.94
C PRO A 2 88.72 -10.21 51.92
N PRO A 3 87.70 -9.81 51.17
CA PRO A 3 87.07 -10.75 50.26
C PRO A 3 87.11 -10.25 48.81
N LYS A 4 87.05 -11.23 47.91
CA LYS A 4 87.38 -11.18 46.48
C LYS A 4 86.16 -10.87 45.61
N GLU A 5 86.50 -10.41 44.42
CA GLU A 5 85.69 -9.96 43.29
C GLU A 5 84.77 -11.04 42.68
N ASP A 6 83.73 -10.53 42.02
CA ASP A 6 82.79 -11.21 41.14
C ASP A 6 83.46 -11.70 39.84
N ASN A 7 82.94 -12.78 39.25
CA ASN A 7 82.74 -12.88 37.80
C ASN A 7 81.86 -14.08 37.40
N GLU A 8 81.07 -13.82 36.36
CA GLU A 8 80.14 -14.69 35.65
C GLU A 8 80.81 -15.84 34.88
N GLU A 9 80.11 -16.95 34.65
CA GLU A 9 80.09 -17.77 33.41
C GLU A 9 79.16 -19.00 33.63
N LEU A 10 78.02 -19.08 32.92
CA LEU A 10 77.77 -19.79 31.65
C LEU A 10 77.29 -21.25 31.81
N LEU A 11 76.16 -21.51 31.15
CA LEU A 11 75.45 -22.78 30.99
C LEU A 11 76.28 -23.80 30.21
N GLU A 12 76.15 -25.08 30.54
CA GLU A 12 76.03 -26.19 29.56
C GLU A 12 75.69 -27.53 30.24
N GLY A 13 74.93 -28.39 29.55
CA GLY A 13 75.01 -29.84 29.71
C GLY A 13 73.79 -30.56 30.30
N HIS A 14 72.87 -30.96 29.41
CA HIS A 14 71.92 -32.05 29.62
C HIS A 14 72.62 -33.35 30.06
N ASP A 15 72.03 -34.09 31.01
CA ASP A 15 71.99 -35.56 30.93
C ASP A 15 70.77 -36.09 31.69
N LEU A 16 69.88 -36.72 30.91
CA LEU A 16 68.65 -37.39 31.34
C LEU A 16 69.03 -38.76 31.89
N ALA A 17 68.86 -38.98 33.19
CA ALA A 17 68.92 -40.32 33.77
C ALA A 17 67.48 -40.80 34.06
N ASP A 18 67.03 -41.75 33.24
CA ASP A 18 65.75 -42.43 33.32
C ASP A 18 65.53 -43.12 34.68
N CYS A 19 64.37 -42.88 35.29
CA CYS A 19 63.90 -43.64 36.45
C CYS A 19 63.51 -45.06 36.00
N PRO A 20 63.92 -46.14 36.68
CA PRO A 20 63.47 -47.47 36.31
C PRO A 20 62.00 -47.67 36.73
N CYS A 21 61.11 -47.71 35.75
CA CYS A 21 59.70 -48.10 35.92
C CYS A 21 59.64 -49.58 36.37
N PRO A 22 58.73 -49.97 37.28
CA PRO A 22 58.52 -51.38 37.60
C PRO A 22 58.09 -52.14 36.34
N GLU A 23 58.72 -53.28 36.09
CA GLU A 23 58.42 -54.17 34.97
C GLU A 23 56.99 -54.71 35.15
N VAL A 24 56.06 -54.26 34.30
CA VAL A 24 54.69 -54.77 34.26
C VAL A 24 54.67 -55.90 33.24
N ASP A 25 54.72 -57.13 33.73
CA ASP A 25 54.57 -58.32 32.90
C ASP A 25 53.07 -58.53 32.62
N ILE A 26 52.67 -58.44 31.36
CA ILE A 26 51.30 -58.73 30.91
C ILE A 26 51.35 -60.08 30.22
N GLU A 27 50.76 -61.10 30.83
CA GLU A 27 50.68 -62.41 30.21
C GLU A 27 49.98 -62.31 28.84
N SER A 28 50.67 -62.82 27.82
CA SER A 28 50.20 -62.82 26.44
C SER A 28 49.02 -63.79 26.31
N SER A 29 47.80 -63.28 26.20
CA SER A 29 46.60 -64.09 25.86
C SER A 29 46.56 -64.54 24.39
N TRP A 30 47.69 -64.46 23.69
CA TRP A 30 47.79 -64.77 22.28
C TRP A 30 47.90 -66.29 22.08
N ARG A 31 46.82 -66.87 21.56
CA ARG A 31 46.50 -68.31 21.40
C ARG A 31 45.74 -68.97 22.56
N ASP A 32 45.23 -68.20 23.51
CA ASP A 32 44.14 -68.71 24.35
C ASP A 32 42.86 -68.83 23.52
N ASP A 33 41.96 -69.73 23.93
CA ASP A 33 40.67 -69.94 23.27
C ASP A 33 39.88 -68.62 23.26
N ILE A 34 39.72 -68.04 22.08
CA ILE A 34 39.00 -66.78 21.88
C ILE A 34 37.50 -67.11 21.86
N GLU A 35 36.79 -66.73 22.92
CA GLU A 35 35.32 -66.82 22.91
C GLU A 35 34.76 -65.79 21.91
N GLU A 36 34.10 -66.28 20.86
CA GLU A 36 33.47 -65.43 19.85
C GLU A 36 32.21 -64.77 20.42
N PHE A 37 32.26 -63.46 20.60
CA PHE A 37 31.10 -62.67 20.99
C PHE A 37 30.66 -61.76 19.86
N GLU A 38 29.49 -62.05 19.28
CA GLU A 38 28.82 -61.17 18.36
C GLU A 38 28.15 -60.03 19.15
N ARG A 39 28.68 -58.82 19.03
CA ARG A 39 28.14 -57.63 19.71
C ARG A 39 27.91 -56.52 18.69
N GLY A 40 26.64 -56.15 18.51
CA GLY A 40 26.26 -54.96 17.77
C GLY A 40 26.41 -53.71 18.63
N MET A 41 26.90 -52.63 18.04
CA MET A 41 26.85 -51.29 18.63
C MET A 41 26.03 -50.41 17.69
N GLN A 42 24.94 -49.86 18.20
CA GLN A 42 24.09 -48.93 17.48
C GLN A 42 23.96 -47.67 18.31
N THR A 43 24.18 -46.51 17.70
CA THR A 43 23.99 -45.21 18.34
C THR A 43 22.55 -44.73 18.16
N ASP A 44 22.06 -43.99 19.14
CA ASP A 44 20.71 -43.44 19.10
C ASP A 44 20.53 -42.45 17.93
N PRO A 45 19.35 -42.42 17.31
CA PRO A 45 19.06 -41.50 16.22
C PRO A 45 19.02 -40.05 16.73
N VAL A 46 19.58 -39.13 15.95
CA VAL A 46 19.58 -37.69 16.29
C VAL A 46 18.22 -37.09 15.97
N GLY A 47 17.58 -36.49 16.98
CA GLY A 47 16.31 -35.78 16.80
C GLY A 47 16.48 -34.51 15.99
N THR A 48 15.61 -34.29 15.01
CA THR A 48 15.53 -33.04 14.24
C THR A 48 14.21 -32.34 14.51
N GLY A 49 14.23 -31.02 14.56
CA GLY A 49 13.07 -30.17 14.81
C GLY A 49 13.00 -29.04 13.78
N VAL A 50 11.80 -28.56 13.51
CA VAL A 50 11.59 -27.45 12.58
C VAL A 50 11.49 -26.17 13.39
N ALA A 51 12.38 -25.22 13.10
CA ALA A 51 12.32 -23.87 13.64
C ALA A 51 12.06 -22.90 12.49
N SER A 52 11.05 -22.06 12.62
CA SER A 52 10.79 -20.96 11.70
C SER A 52 11.01 -19.63 12.40
N THR A 53 11.45 -18.65 11.61
CA THR A 53 11.65 -17.28 12.05
C THR A 53 11.10 -16.39 10.94
N GLN A 54 10.33 -15.37 11.32
CA GLN A 54 9.81 -14.38 10.39
C GLN A 54 10.40 -13.03 10.77
N SER A 55 11.07 -12.39 9.82
CA SER A 55 11.77 -11.12 10.05
C SER A 55 10.84 -9.90 10.00
N LEU A 56 9.68 -10.02 9.36
CA LEU A 56 8.78 -8.88 9.12
C LEU A 56 7.33 -9.32 8.98
N THR A 57 6.43 -8.57 9.60
CA THR A 57 4.98 -8.66 9.37
C THR A 57 4.51 -7.29 8.90
N VAL A 58 3.80 -7.25 7.78
CA VAL A 58 3.24 -6.02 7.22
C VAL A 58 1.74 -6.01 7.50
N GLY A 59 1.25 -4.92 8.10
CA GLY A 59 -0.16 -4.65 8.28
C GLY A 59 -0.57 -3.45 7.45
N GLU A 60 -1.82 -3.43 7.00
CA GLU A 60 -2.37 -2.31 6.25
C GLU A 60 -3.00 -1.30 7.20
N ILE A 61 -2.81 0.00 6.90
CA ILE A 61 -3.46 1.09 7.59
C ILE A 61 -3.99 2.06 6.55
N GLU A 62 -5.26 2.43 6.69
CA GLU A 62 -5.92 3.42 5.86
C GLU A 62 -6.22 4.65 6.71
N THR A 63 -6.01 5.84 6.14
CA THR A 63 -6.36 7.10 6.79
C THR A 63 -7.07 7.99 5.78
N GLN A 64 -8.07 8.73 6.24
CA GLN A 64 -8.84 9.68 5.44
C GLN A 64 -8.53 11.09 5.94
N THR A 65 -8.25 12.00 5.00
CA THR A 65 -8.00 13.41 5.34
C THR A 65 -9.32 14.14 5.54
N ASP A 66 -9.46 14.84 6.67
CA ASP A 66 -10.59 15.73 6.92
C ASP A 66 -10.46 17.01 6.07
N ASP A 67 -11.59 17.46 5.50
CA ASP A 67 -11.67 18.72 4.75
C ASP A 67 -11.86 19.94 5.69
N HIS A 68 -11.05 20.01 6.75
CA HIS A 68 -11.15 21.11 7.70
C HIS A 68 -10.43 22.35 7.15
N MET A 69 -11.10 23.09 6.27
CA MET A 69 -10.68 24.46 5.94
C MET A 69 -10.93 25.36 7.16
N MET A 70 -9.91 25.53 8.02
CA MET A 70 -9.94 26.62 9.00
C MET A 70 -9.83 27.96 8.26
N THR A 71 -10.97 28.61 8.03
CA THR A 71 -10.98 30.02 7.63
C THR A 71 -10.52 30.85 8.83
N GLN A 72 -9.22 31.15 8.88
CA GLN A 72 -8.71 32.09 9.86
C GLN A 72 -9.10 33.50 9.44
N VAL A 73 -10.10 34.06 10.12
CA VAL A 73 -10.36 35.50 10.06
C VAL A 73 -9.24 36.16 10.86
N ALA A 74 -8.43 37.00 10.21
CA ALA A 74 -7.36 37.76 10.86
C ALA A 74 -7.97 38.77 11.86
N SER A 75 -8.24 38.30 13.08
CA SER A 75 -8.65 39.14 14.20
C SER A 75 -7.39 39.67 14.89
N GLY A 76 -7.12 40.97 14.75
CA GLY A 76 -6.02 41.64 15.45
C GLY A 76 -5.08 42.49 14.59
N VAL A 77 -5.37 42.70 13.30
CA VAL A 77 -4.61 43.67 12.50
C VAL A 77 -4.94 45.07 13.01
N SER A 78 -3.98 45.73 13.65
CA SER A 78 -4.17 47.09 14.15
C SER A 78 -4.38 48.04 12.98
N SER A 79 -5.43 48.87 13.09
CA SER A 79 -5.76 49.88 12.09
C SER A 79 -4.57 50.79 11.76
N GLU A 80 -3.71 51.06 12.75
CA GLU A 80 -2.53 51.90 12.60
C GLU A 80 -1.48 51.36 11.61
N MET A 81 -1.38 50.03 11.43
CA MET A 81 -0.42 49.42 10.50
C MET A 81 -0.99 49.20 9.10
N ILE A 82 -2.32 49.00 8.98
CA ILE A 82 -2.98 48.78 7.69
C ILE A 82 -3.30 50.08 6.96
N LEU A 83 -3.62 51.15 7.67
CA LEU A 83 -3.93 52.46 7.11
C LEU A 83 -2.79 53.03 6.22
N PRO A 84 -1.52 53.06 6.63
CA PRO A 84 -0.45 53.56 5.76
C PRO A 84 -0.24 52.69 4.51
N PHE A 85 -0.47 51.38 4.61
CA PHE A 85 -0.42 50.48 3.46
C PHE A 85 -1.57 50.76 2.48
N LEU A 86 -2.80 50.84 2.97
CA LEU A 86 -3.97 51.16 2.13
C LEU A 86 -3.83 52.53 1.50
N ASN A 87 -3.40 53.56 2.24
CA ASN A 87 -3.19 54.90 1.71
C ASN A 87 -2.12 54.96 0.61
N ARG A 88 -1.15 54.03 0.63
CA ARG A 88 -0.14 53.92 -0.43
C ARG A 88 -0.65 53.14 -1.64
N VAL A 89 -1.34 52.03 -1.43
CA VAL A 89 -1.72 51.08 -2.49
C VAL A 89 -3.01 51.50 -3.20
N MET A 90 -3.97 52.05 -2.48
CA MET A 90 -5.25 52.50 -3.01
C MET A 90 -5.12 53.48 -4.19
N PRO A 91 -4.36 54.59 -4.10
CA PRO A 91 -4.23 55.51 -5.24
C PRO A 91 -3.52 54.88 -6.44
N MET A 92 -2.59 53.94 -6.22
CA MET A 92 -1.93 53.21 -7.30
C MET A 92 -2.91 52.26 -8.00
N MET A 93 -3.74 51.56 -7.23
CA MET A 93 -4.76 50.66 -7.77
C MET A 93 -5.86 51.44 -8.50
N GLU A 94 -6.33 52.54 -7.93
CA GLU A 94 -7.32 53.42 -8.55
C GLU A 94 -6.81 53.99 -9.88
N ALA A 95 -5.56 54.42 -9.95
CA ALA A 95 -4.95 54.89 -11.18
C ALA A 95 -4.93 53.78 -12.26
N CYS A 96 -4.44 52.59 -11.91
CA CYS A 96 -4.41 51.47 -12.85
C CYS A 96 -5.82 51.04 -13.29
N LEU A 97 -6.80 50.97 -12.38
CA LEU A 97 -8.18 50.62 -12.73
C LEU A 97 -8.83 51.69 -13.61
N SER A 98 -8.56 52.98 -13.37
CA SER A 98 -9.06 54.08 -14.22
C SER A 98 -8.45 54.04 -15.62
N GLU A 99 -7.19 53.64 -15.73
CA GLU A 99 -6.51 53.44 -17.02
C GLU A 99 -7.07 52.22 -17.76
N MET A 100 -7.38 51.14 -17.04
CA MET A 100 -8.02 49.94 -17.61
C MET A 100 -9.44 50.22 -18.08
N ASP A 101 -10.24 50.99 -17.34
CA ASP A 101 -11.61 51.36 -17.73
C ASP A 101 -11.63 52.30 -18.94
N ALA A 102 -10.65 53.20 -19.05
CA ALA A 102 -10.48 54.06 -20.22
C ALA A 102 -9.91 53.31 -21.45
N SER A 103 -9.47 52.07 -21.27
CA SER A 103 -8.78 51.29 -22.30
C SER A 103 -9.70 50.24 -22.91
N ASP A 104 -9.77 50.25 -24.24
CA ASP A 104 -10.42 49.20 -25.04
C ASP A 104 -9.56 47.93 -25.18
N ALA A 105 -8.44 47.83 -24.44
CA ALA A 105 -7.48 46.73 -24.56
C ALA A 105 -8.07 45.34 -24.21
N PHE A 106 -9.22 45.30 -23.53
CA PHE A 106 -9.94 44.09 -23.14
C PHE A 106 -11.42 44.12 -23.54
N VAL A 107 -11.77 44.78 -24.65
CA VAL A 107 -13.04 44.46 -25.32
C VAL A 107 -12.98 42.97 -25.63
N GLU A 108 -13.86 42.21 -24.97
CA GLU A 108 -13.89 40.75 -25.11
C GLU A 108 -13.89 40.42 -26.60
N PRO A 109 -12.85 39.75 -27.13
CA PRO A 109 -13.03 39.11 -28.43
C PRO A 109 -14.24 38.19 -28.26
N GLU A 110 -15.13 38.13 -29.26
CA GLU A 110 -16.19 37.12 -29.29
C GLU A 110 -15.50 35.73 -29.25
N MET A 111 -15.21 35.26 -28.04
CA MET A 111 -14.73 33.92 -27.74
C MET A 111 -15.98 33.08 -27.76
N ASN A 112 -16.47 32.89 -28.98
CA ASN A 112 -17.49 31.93 -29.23
C ASN A 112 -16.81 30.56 -29.06
N ASP A 113 -16.79 30.06 -27.82
CA ASP A 113 -16.64 28.64 -27.51
C ASP A 113 -17.89 27.87 -27.96
N ASP A 114 -18.57 28.36 -29.01
CA ASP A 114 -19.56 27.66 -29.80
C ASP A 114 -18.84 26.55 -30.56
N HIS A 115 -18.43 25.53 -29.81
CA HIS A 115 -18.58 24.18 -30.28
C HIS A 115 -20.07 24.02 -30.59
N MET A 116 -20.44 24.26 -31.85
CA MET A 116 -21.73 23.88 -32.41
C MET A 116 -22.09 22.53 -31.81
N ALA A 117 -23.14 22.48 -30.98
CA ALA A 117 -23.53 21.27 -30.27
C ALA A 117 -23.98 20.23 -31.32
N THR A 118 -23.05 19.43 -31.82
CA THR A 118 -23.34 18.28 -32.65
C THR A 118 -23.91 17.21 -31.73
N VAL A 119 -25.15 16.83 -31.98
CA VAL A 119 -25.80 15.76 -31.21
C VAL A 119 -25.30 14.43 -31.75
N ASP A 120 -24.24 13.91 -31.14
CA ASP A 120 -23.68 12.61 -31.45
C ASP A 120 -24.24 11.54 -30.50
N VAL A 121 -24.68 10.41 -31.06
CA VAL A 121 -25.17 9.28 -30.27
C VAL A 121 -23.96 8.46 -29.81
N VAL A 122 -23.60 8.58 -28.53
CA VAL A 122 -22.45 7.84 -27.95
C VAL A 122 -22.81 6.40 -27.57
N HIS A 123 -23.99 6.19 -26.98
CA HIS A 123 -24.43 4.89 -26.50
C HIS A 123 -25.85 4.56 -26.95
N ASN A 124 -26.08 3.29 -27.30
CA ASN A 124 -27.40 2.74 -27.56
C ASN A 124 -27.70 1.68 -26.50
N LEU A 125 -28.66 1.97 -25.62
CA LEU A 125 -29.01 1.11 -24.50
C LEU A 125 -30.32 0.40 -24.82
N SER A 126 -30.26 -0.92 -24.87
CA SER A 126 -31.41 -1.79 -25.09
C SER A 126 -31.52 -2.81 -23.96
N MET A 127 -32.75 -3.15 -23.62
CA MET A 127 -33.03 -4.18 -22.62
C MET A 127 -32.39 -5.49 -23.06
N PHE A 128 -31.45 -6.03 -22.26
CA PHE A 128 -30.80 -7.29 -22.55
C PHE A 128 -31.78 -8.43 -22.30
N ASN A 129 -32.37 -8.98 -23.34
CA ASN A 129 -33.27 -10.11 -23.23
C ASN A 129 -32.65 -11.38 -23.85
N LYS A 130 -32.12 -12.25 -22.98
CA LYS A 130 -31.82 -13.64 -23.32
C LYS A 130 -32.55 -14.65 -22.39
N ALA A 131 -33.40 -14.17 -21.49
CA ALA A 131 -34.04 -14.99 -20.46
C ALA A 131 -35.58 -15.01 -20.54
N MET A 132 -36.20 -14.21 -21.41
CA MET A 132 -37.65 -14.21 -21.65
C MET A 132 -38.01 -14.84 -23.00
N ASP A 133 -37.36 -15.94 -23.38
CA ASP A 133 -37.65 -16.64 -24.65
C ASP A 133 -38.98 -17.43 -24.60
N ASP A 134 -39.53 -17.69 -23.40
CA ASP A 134 -40.76 -18.49 -23.24
C ASP A 134 -42.00 -17.71 -22.75
N GLN A 135 -41.85 -16.44 -22.34
CA GLN A 135 -42.95 -15.65 -21.72
C GLN A 135 -42.92 -14.20 -22.24
N ASN A 136 -43.16 -14.03 -23.54
CA ASN A 136 -43.58 -12.78 -24.20
C ASN A 136 -42.85 -11.48 -23.78
N PRO A 137 -41.65 -11.21 -24.32
CA PRO A 137 -40.92 -9.95 -24.10
C PRO A 137 -41.36 -8.79 -25.00
N GLU A 138 -42.38 -8.98 -25.84
CA GLU A 138 -42.61 -8.15 -27.03
C GLU A 138 -43.37 -6.83 -26.78
N ASP A 139 -43.86 -6.56 -25.56
CA ASP A 139 -44.69 -5.36 -25.31
C ASP A 139 -44.25 -4.47 -24.14
N LEU A 140 -43.04 -4.67 -23.62
CA LEU A 140 -42.49 -3.76 -22.64
C LEU A 140 -41.94 -2.50 -23.32
N LYS A 141 -42.48 -1.34 -22.96
CA LYS A 141 -42.05 -0.02 -23.42
C LYS A 141 -41.34 0.72 -22.30
N THR A 142 -40.43 1.61 -22.66
CA THR A 142 -39.82 2.52 -21.70
C THR A 142 -40.88 3.42 -21.08
N THR A 143 -41.06 3.32 -19.76
CA THR A 143 -42.02 4.12 -19.00
C THR A 143 -41.36 5.27 -18.25
N GLY A 144 -40.05 5.17 -17.99
CA GLY A 144 -39.31 6.18 -17.23
C GLY A 144 -37.81 6.00 -17.34
N VAL A 145 -37.10 7.13 -17.19
CA VAL A 145 -35.64 7.19 -17.18
C VAL A 145 -35.23 8.07 -16.00
N SER A 146 -34.26 7.61 -15.22
CA SER A 146 -33.69 8.35 -14.10
C SER A 146 -32.20 8.07 -14.02
N TRP A 147 -31.40 9.05 -13.58
CA TRP A 147 -29.99 8.86 -13.27
C TRP A 147 -29.71 9.22 -11.81
N ASN A 148 -28.62 8.71 -11.26
CA ASN A 148 -28.18 9.11 -9.93
C ASN A 148 -27.52 10.50 -9.95
N SER A 149 -27.51 11.20 -8.82
CA SER A 149 -26.94 12.56 -8.72
C SER A 149 -25.43 12.60 -9.01
N THR A 150 -24.75 11.46 -8.92
CA THR A 150 -23.33 11.33 -9.28
C THR A 150 -23.10 11.11 -10.77
N GLY A 151 -24.15 10.85 -11.57
CA GLY A 151 -24.10 10.76 -13.03
C GLY A 151 -23.61 9.43 -13.61
N TYR A 152 -23.18 8.48 -12.79
CA TYR A 152 -22.58 7.22 -13.26
C TYR A 152 -23.58 6.13 -13.63
N VAL A 153 -24.82 6.21 -13.14
CA VAL A 153 -25.80 5.14 -13.34
C VAL A 153 -27.07 5.69 -13.95
N LEU A 154 -27.42 5.16 -15.11
CA LEU A 154 -28.71 5.36 -15.75
C LEU A 154 -29.63 4.18 -15.46
N ALA A 155 -30.81 4.45 -14.92
CA ALA A 155 -31.87 3.48 -14.68
C ALA A 155 -33.05 3.76 -15.62
N VAL A 156 -33.52 2.71 -16.30
CA VAL A 156 -34.68 2.76 -17.20
C VAL A 156 -35.69 1.72 -16.75
N SER A 157 -36.92 2.17 -16.54
CA SER A 157 -38.06 1.31 -16.24
C SER A 157 -38.80 0.95 -17.51
N TYR A 158 -39.16 -0.33 -17.62
CA TYR A 158 -39.91 -0.90 -18.72
C TYR A 158 -41.23 -1.47 -18.18
N GLY A 159 -42.32 -1.09 -18.83
CA GLY A 159 -43.67 -1.46 -18.44
C GLY A 159 -44.64 -1.41 -19.61
N ARG A 160 -45.93 -1.44 -19.29
CA ARG A 160 -47.03 -1.52 -20.27
C ARG A 160 -47.97 -0.34 -20.10
N PHE A 161 -48.46 0.21 -21.22
CA PHE A 161 -49.44 1.30 -21.23
C PHE A 161 -50.85 0.84 -21.61
N ASP A 162 -51.00 -0.40 -22.08
CA ASP A 162 -52.27 -0.99 -22.52
C ASP A 162 -53.12 -1.52 -21.36
N VAL A 163 -52.57 -1.58 -20.14
CA VAL A 163 -53.28 -2.01 -18.94
C VAL A 163 -53.68 -0.80 -18.09
N SER A 164 -54.97 -0.68 -17.81
CA SER A 164 -55.50 0.31 -16.86
C SER A 164 -55.79 -0.36 -15.52
N GLY A 165 -55.27 0.21 -14.43
CA GLY A 165 -55.42 -0.33 -13.07
C GLY A 165 -54.30 -1.27 -12.66
N TRP A 166 -54.63 -2.28 -11.85
CA TRP A 166 -53.67 -3.21 -11.26
C TRP A 166 -53.45 -4.38 -12.22
N CYS A 167 -52.21 -4.77 -12.45
CA CYS A 167 -51.84 -5.86 -13.34
C CYS A 167 -50.85 -6.81 -12.67
N ASN A 168 -50.90 -8.09 -13.05
CA ASN A 168 -49.90 -9.10 -12.67
C ASN A 168 -48.82 -9.30 -13.74
N SER A 169 -48.82 -8.51 -14.81
CA SER A 169 -47.79 -8.59 -15.85
C SER A 169 -46.43 -8.14 -15.30
N PRO A 170 -45.35 -8.86 -15.63
CA PRO A 170 -44.01 -8.48 -15.19
C PRO A 170 -43.56 -7.20 -15.89
N GLY A 171 -42.99 -6.27 -15.13
CA GLY A 171 -42.17 -5.17 -15.66
C GLY A 171 -40.68 -5.48 -15.54
N ALA A 172 -39.84 -4.59 -16.06
CA ALA A 172 -38.39 -4.71 -15.90
C ALA A 172 -37.75 -3.38 -15.53
N LEU A 173 -36.63 -3.45 -14.82
CA LEU A 173 -35.77 -2.32 -14.52
C LEU A 173 -34.37 -2.67 -15.00
N CYS A 174 -33.81 -1.85 -15.89
CA CYS A 174 -32.44 -2.02 -16.34
C CYS A 174 -31.61 -0.83 -15.85
N SER A 175 -30.40 -1.12 -15.37
CA SER A 175 -29.44 -0.12 -14.97
C SER A 175 -28.14 -0.30 -15.75
N TRP A 176 -27.63 0.78 -16.34
CA TRP A 176 -26.33 0.82 -16.98
C TRP A 176 -25.40 1.73 -16.21
N ASN A 177 -24.17 1.27 -16.01
CA ASN A 177 -23.06 2.11 -15.58
C ASN A 177 -22.37 2.61 -16.85
N LEU A 178 -22.39 3.92 -17.08
CA LEU A 178 -21.90 4.57 -18.31
C LEU A 178 -20.63 5.37 -18.01
#